data_AF-A0A356X879-F1
#
_entry.id   AF-A0A356X879-F1
#
_cell.length_a   1.000
_cell.length_b   1.000
_cell.length_c   1.000
_cell.angle_alpha   90.00
_cell.angle_beta   90.00
_cell.angle_gamma   90.00
#
_symmetry.space_group_name_H-M   'P 1'
#
loop_
_entity.id
_entity.type
_entity.pdbx_description
1 polymer ?
#
loop_
_entity_poly.entity_id
_entity_poly.type
_entity_poly.pdbx_seq_one_letter_code
_entity_poly.pdbx_strand_id
1 'polypeptide(L)'
;LEPVRVTSDLNWRTNPFWMEEGEAYNFDFSDTLLVRGQYSRLLLLFNGHVIENPRQNNFSSSFNSILLTREVLDQPRYLAPPPEEFPLEIGAPDSTIYRIRY
;
A
#
# COMPACT_ATOMS: atom_id res chain seq x y z
N LEU A 1 -13.94 -7.00 -11.21
CA LEU A 1 -13.21 -6.37 -10.08
C LEU A 1 -12.85 -4.94 -10.46
N GLU A 2 -13.06 -3.98 -9.56
CA GLU A 2 -12.54 -2.62 -9.78
C GLU A 2 -11.04 -2.60 -9.45
N PRO A 3 -10.19 -1.97 -10.26
CA PRO A 3 -8.76 -2.04 -10.03
C PRO A 3 -8.32 -1.13 -8.88
N VAL A 4 -7.33 -1.60 -8.13
CA VAL A 4 -6.48 -0.74 -7.31
C VAL A 4 -5.52 -0.03 -8.24
N ARG A 5 -5.52 1.29 -8.20
CA ARG A 5 -4.65 2.15 -9.01
C ARG A 5 -3.53 2.65 -8.12
N VAL A 6 -2.31 2.42 -8.57
CA VAL A 6 -1.11 2.83 -7.84
C VAL A 6 -0.28 3.74 -8.73
N THR A 7 0.19 4.85 -8.16
CA THR A 7 1.13 5.78 -8.81
C THR A 7 2.36 5.88 -7.93
N SER A 8 3.51 5.48 -8.48
CA SER A 8 4.82 5.64 -7.84
C SER A 8 5.50 6.88 -8.41
N ASP A 9 6.22 7.60 -7.56
CA ASP A 9 7.03 8.75 -7.96
C ASP A 9 8.27 8.38 -8.79
N LEU A 10 8.62 7.10 -8.89
CA LEU A 10 9.70 6.62 -9.76
C LEU A 10 9.38 6.84 -11.24
N ASN A 11 8.11 6.79 -11.62
CA ASN A 11 7.70 6.95 -13.02
C ASN A 11 6.49 7.89 -13.23
N TRP A 12 5.83 8.32 -12.15
CA TRP A 12 4.62 9.14 -12.16
C TRP A 12 3.48 8.59 -13.03
N ARG A 13 3.46 7.27 -13.27
CA ARG A 13 2.40 6.60 -14.04
C ARG A 13 1.42 5.93 -13.10
N THR A 14 0.15 6.26 -13.27
CA THR A 14 -0.94 5.56 -12.59
C THR A 14 -1.22 4.24 -13.31
N ASN A 15 -0.95 3.13 -12.64
CA ASN A 15 -1.16 1.79 -13.18
C ASN A 15 -2.35 1.12 -12.47
N PRO A 16 -3.31 0.55 -13.22
CA PRO A 16 -4.39 -0.25 -12.63
C PRO A 16 -3.93 -1.69 -12.40
N PHE A 17 -4.29 -2.24 -11.24
CA PHE A 17 -4.06 -3.62 -10.82
C PHE A 17 -5.39 -4.24 -10.42
N TRP A 18 -5.76 -5.30 -11.14
CA TRP A 18 -6.86 -6.17 -10.77
C TRP A 18 -6.27 -7.24 -9.86
N MET A 19 -6.55 -7.10 -8.57
CA MET A 19 -6.06 -8.03 -7.54
C MET A 19 -7.11 -9.11 -7.33
N GLU A 20 -6.70 -10.36 -7.49
CA GLU A 20 -7.53 -11.51 -7.13
C GLU A 20 -7.40 -11.81 -5.62
N GLU A 21 -8.30 -12.65 -5.11
CA GLU A 21 -8.21 -13.13 -3.73
C GLU A 21 -6.89 -13.88 -3.50
N GLY A 22 -6.24 -13.63 -2.36
CA GLY A 22 -4.94 -14.23 -2.05
C GLY A 22 -3.74 -13.56 -2.74
N GLU A 23 -3.92 -12.50 -3.54
CA GLU A 23 -2.78 -11.80 -4.14
C GLU A 23 -2.30 -10.60 -3.31
N ALA A 24 -0.98 -10.51 -3.11
CA ALA A 24 -0.31 -9.32 -2.63
C ALA A 24 0.55 -8.68 -3.73
N TYR A 25 0.57 -7.35 -3.79
CA TYR A 25 1.39 -6.59 -4.75
C TYR A 25 2.40 -5.72 -4.00
N ASN A 26 3.66 -5.81 -4.39
CA ASN A 26 4.73 -4.95 -3.91
C ASN A 26 5.04 -3.83 -4.92
N PHE A 27 5.22 -2.63 -4.39
CA PHE A 27 5.48 -1.42 -5.16
C PHE A 27 6.69 -0.68 -4.60
N ASP A 28 7.64 -0.37 -5.49
CA ASP A 28 8.76 0.50 -5.17
C ASP A 28 8.40 1.97 -5.39
N PHE A 29 8.89 2.84 -4.52
CA PHE A 29 8.77 4.30 -4.59
C PHE A 29 9.95 4.92 -3.83
N SER A 30 10.27 6.18 -4.11
CA SER A 30 11.35 6.91 -3.42
C SER A 30 10.80 7.68 -2.22
N ASP A 31 9.86 8.58 -2.47
CA ASP A 31 9.31 9.53 -1.52
C ASP A 31 7.79 9.48 -1.44
N THR A 32 7.10 9.16 -2.54
CA THR A 32 5.63 9.22 -2.61
C THR A 32 5.00 8.05 -3.37
N LEU A 33 3.95 7.48 -2.78
CA LEU A 33 3.06 6.50 -3.39
C LEU A 33 1.60 6.95 -3.27
N LEU A 34 0.87 6.99 -4.39
CA LEU A 34 -0.57 7.23 -4.41
C LEU A 34 -1.32 5.92 -4.62
N VAL A 35 -2.30 5.63 -3.77
CA VAL A 35 -3.13 4.44 -3.87
C VAL A 35 -4.62 4.80 -3.91
N ARG A 36 -5.34 4.31 -4.92
CA ARG A 36 -6.77 4.54 -5.12
C ARG A 36 -7.49 3.29 -5.57
N GLY A 37 -8.55 2.89 -4.87
CA GLY A 37 -9.33 1.71 -5.25
C GLY A 37 -10.38 1.38 -4.22
N GLN A 38 -10.57 0.09 -3.98
CA GLN A 38 -11.56 -0.42 -3.05
C GLN A 38 -11.08 -0.30 -1.60
N TYR A 39 -11.15 0.90 -1.03
CA TYR A 39 -10.63 1.18 0.33
C TYR A 39 -11.20 0.30 1.45
N SER A 40 -12.40 -0.25 1.28
CA SER A 40 -13.03 -1.14 2.26
C SER A 40 -12.47 -2.57 2.25
N ARG A 41 -11.69 -2.94 1.23
CA ARG A 41 -11.15 -4.30 1.01
C ARG A 41 -9.65 -4.28 0.66
N LEU A 42 -8.98 -3.18 1.01
CA LEU A 42 -7.56 -2.97 0.76
C LEU A 42 -6.81 -3.05 2.08
N LEU A 43 -5.74 -3.84 2.11
CA LEU A 43 -4.76 -3.83 3.18
C LEU A 43 -3.45 -3.25 2.65
N LEU A 44 -2.90 -2.27 3.37
CA LEU A 44 -1.62 -1.66 3.04
C LEU A 44 -0.62 -2.02 4.13
N LEU A 45 0.55 -2.49 3.71
CA LEU A 45 1.64 -2.81 4.59
C LEU A 45 2.88 -2.02 4.20
N PHE A 46 3.70 -1.67 5.19
CA PHE A 46 5.03 -1.14 4.98
C PHE A 46 5.99 -1.82 5.96
N ASN A 47 7.05 -2.44 5.45
CA ASN A 47 8.01 -3.23 6.23
C ASN A 47 7.35 -4.25 7.20
N GLY A 48 6.25 -4.88 6.76
CA GLY A 48 5.50 -5.86 7.56
C GLY A 48 4.52 -5.27 8.58
N HIS A 49 4.48 -3.94 8.73
CA HIS A 49 3.52 -3.25 9.57
C HIS A 49 2.27 -2.86 8.79
N VAL A 50 1.10 -3.03 9.39
CA VAL A 50 -0.17 -2.55 8.82
C VAL A 50 -0.23 -1.03 8.90
N ILE A 51 -0.53 -0.38 7.78
CA ILE A 51 -0.87 1.04 7.76
C ILE A 51 -2.35 1.17 8.15
N GLU A 52 -2.59 1.53 9.41
CA GLU A 52 -3.94 1.61 9.96
C GLU A 52 -4.73 2.82 9.42
N ASN A 53 -5.99 2.58 9.09
CA ASN A 53 -6.96 3.60 8.65
C ASN A 53 -6.39 4.57 7.59
N PRO A 54 -5.79 4.05 6.50
CA PRO A 54 -5.02 4.88 5.57
C PRO A 54 -5.91 5.87 4.81
N ARG A 55 -7.20 5.53 4.61
CA ARG A 55 -8.17 6.45 4.01
C ARG A 55 -8.50 7.62 4.95
N GLN A 56 -8.57 7.40 6.26
CA GLN A 56 -8.89 8.44 7.22
C GLN A 56 -7.66 9.33 7.47
N ASN A 57 -6.48 8.72 7.57
CA ASN A 57 -5.26 9.38 8.01
C ASN A 57 -4.45 10.01 6.88
N ASN A 58 -4.54 9.46 5.67
CA ASN A 58 -3.62 9.78 4.58
C ASN A 58 -4.31 10.10 3.25
N PHE A 59 -5.64 10.28 3.23
CA PHE A 59 -6.35 10.60 1.99
C PHE A 59 -6.16 12.07 1.61
N SER A 60 -5.68 12.29 0.38
CA SER A 60 -5.61 13.60 -0.24
C SER A 60 -6.78 13.80 -1.17
N SER A 61 -7.60 14.83 -0.91
CA SER A 61 -8.70 15.23 -1.81
C SER A 61 -8.18 15.76 -3.15
N SER A 62 -7.01 16.40 -3.17
CA SER A 62 -6.39 16.94 -4.40
C SER A 62 -6.00 15.83 -5.38
N PHE A 63 -5.46 14.73 -4.86
CA PHE A 63 -5.10 13.55 -5.67
C PHE A 63 -6.21 12.50 -5.74
N ASN A 64 -7.30 12.69 -4.98
CA ASN A 64 -8.37 11.72 -4.81
C ASN A 64 -7.83 10.31 -4.50
N SER A 65 -6.82 10.23 -3.65
CA SER A 65 -6.04 9.01 -3.39
C SER A 65 -5.50 9.01 -1.95
N ILE A 66 -5.21 7.82 -1.42
CA ILE A 66 -4.33 7.68 -0.25
C ILE A 66 -2.94 8.12 -0.69
N LEU A 67 -2.35 9.07 0.03
CA LEU A 67 -1.03 9.63 -0.19
C LEU A 67 -0.09 9.11 0.90
N LEU A 68 0.77 8.16 0.55
CA LEU A 68 1.84 7.71 1.42
C LEU A 68 3.10 8.47 1.06
N THR A 69 3.60 9.27 1.99
CA THR A 69 4.89 9.95 1.86
C THR A 69 5.92 9.30 2.76
N ARG A 70 7.20 9.54 2.45
CA ARG A 70 8.30 9.13 3.32
C ARG A 70 8.15 9.61 4.75
N GLU A 71 7.69 10.85 4.95
CA GLU A 71 7.41 11.39 6.29
C GLU A 71 6.39 10.55 7.09
N VAL A 72 5.34 10.04 6.43
CA VAL A 72 4.37 9.14 7.07
C VAL A 72 5.03 7.81 7.46
N LEU A 73 5.97 7.33 6.65
CA LEU A 73 6.60 6.01 6.78
C LEU A 73 7.89 6.02 7.62
N ASP A 74 8.47 7.19 7.88
CA ASP A 74 9.63 7.39 8.76
C ASP A 74 9.22 7.45 10.25
N GLN A 75 7.94 7.24 10.56
CA GLN A 75 7.47 7.16 11.95
C GLN A 75 8.10 5.97 12.67
N PRO A 76 8.48 6.09 13.97
CA PRO A 76 9.20 5.04 14.70
C PRO A 76 8.57 3.64 14.63
N ARG A 77 7.23 3.55 14.57
CA ARG A 77 6.51 2.27 14.44
C ARG A 77 6.91 1.47 13.20
N TYR A 78 7.15 2.15 12.08
CA TYR A 78 7.44 1.54 10.79
C TYR A 78 8.94 1.23 10.59
N LEU A 79 9.79 1.81 11.45
CA LEU A 79 11.23 1.56 11.49
C LEU A 79 11.61 0.46 12.48
N ALA A 80 10.71 0.10 13.39
CA ALA A 80 10.88 -1.04 14.29
C ALA A 80 10.77 -2.37 13.52
N PRO A 81 11.33 -3.48 14.06
CA PRO A 81 11.05 -4.81 13.54
C PRO A 81 9.55 -5.06 13.39
N PRO A 82 9.11 -5.80 12.35
CA PRO A 82 7.71 -6.14 12.19
C PRO A 82 7.19 -6.91 13.41
N PRO A 83 5.88 -6.85 13.70
CA PRO A 83 5.27 -7.62 14.77
C PRO A 83 5.55 -9.12 14.59
N GLU A 84 5.78 -9.84 15.69
CA GLU A 84 5.98 -11.30 15.66
C GLU A 84 4.74 -12.03 15.14
N GLU A 85 3.56 -11.50 15.47
CA GLU A 85 2.26 -12.00 15.03
C GLU A 85 1.54 -10.94 14.19
N PHE A 86 0.90 -11.37 13.11
CA PHE A 86 0.14 -10.45 12.26
C PHE A 86 -1.09 -9.94 13.02
N PRO A 87 -1.33 -8.61 13.08
CA PRO A 87 -2.34 -8.03 13.98
C PRO A 87 -3.79 -8.26 13.55
N LEU A 88 -4.02 -8.88 12.39
CA LEU A 88 -5.34 -9.18 11.86
C LEU A 88 -5.51 -10.69 11.72
N GLU A 89 -6.70 -11.19 12.04
CA GLU A 89 -7.08 -12.60 11.84
C GLU A 89 -7.38 -12.90 10.36
N ILE A 90 -6.39 -12.70 9.50
CA ILE A 90 -6.47 -12.97 8.06
C ILE A 90 -5.33 -13.91 7.64
N GLY A 91 -5.60 -14.72 6.62
CA GLY A 91 -4.58 -15.58 6.02
C GLY A 91 -3.48 -14.77 5.33
N ALA A 92 -2.29 -15.37 5.24
CA ALA A 92 -1.24 -14.87 4.36
C ALA A 92 -1.71 -14.92 2.89
N PRO A 93 -1.20 -14.04 2.01
CA PRO A 93 -1.50 -14.14 0.59
C PRO A 93 -0.95 -15.45 0.01
N ASP A 94 -1.71 -16.06 -0.90
CA ASP A 94 -1.30 -17.24 -1.66
C ASP A 94 -0.17 -16.93 -2.65
N SER A 95 -0.09 -15.69 -3.13
CA SER A 95 0.98 -15.24 -4.03
C SER A 95 1.38 -13.79 -3.82
N THR A 96 2.65 -13.49 -4.09
CA THR A 96 3.20 -12.13 -4.02
C THR A 96 3.75 -11.73 -5.39
N ILE A 97 3.23 -10.62 -5.93
CA ILE A 97 3.55 -10.10 -7.25
C ILE A 97 4.38 -8.82 -7.11
N TYR A 98 5.56 -8.80 -7.73
CA TYR A 98 6.42 -7.63 -7.80
C TYR A 98 6.22 -6.95 -9.15
N ARG A 99 5.52 -5.81 -9.16
CA ARG A 99 5.12 -5.13 -10.40
C ARG A 99 6.02 -3.96 -10.79
N ILE A 100 7.05 -3.64 -10.01
CA ILE A 100 7.98 -2.56 -10.35
C ILE A 100 9.41 -3.10 -10.54
N ARG A 101 9.85 -3.04 -11.81
CA ARG A 101 11.25 -2.93 -12.23
C ARG A 101 11.29 -1.76 -13.21
N TYR A 102 12.00 -0.70 -12.88
CA TYR A 102 12.48 0.29 -13.85
C TYR A 102 14.00 0.38 -13.69
#